data_AF-A0A7Z9KYC5-F1
#
_entry.id   AF-A0A7Z9KYC5-F1
#
_cell.length_a   1.000
_cell.length_b   1.000
_cell.length_c   1.000
_cell.angle_alpha   90.00
_cell.angle_beta   90.00
_cell.angle_gamma   90.00
#
_symmetry.space_group_name_H-M   'P 1'
#
loop_
_entity.id
_entity.type
_entity.pdbx_description
1 polymer ?
#
loop_
_entity_poly.entity_id
_entity_poly.type
_entity_poly.pdbx_seq_one_letter_code
_entity_poly.pdbx_strand_id
1 'polypeptide(L)'
;MGKQAIVITGLMLMCVGCGESPESAYNRMVFNARTGNEAAFVKAFTPESAKLVATMIALRRTYGGRIRDKAEAYSNIVLEKVLSVEVSSAKFEGKEHKIATLLVSDGRREQSIRMIKTDDGWKVDVKELQPAERVN
;
A
#
# COMPACT_ATOMS: atom_id res chain seq x y z
N MET A 1 -35.44 22.76 41.53
CA MET A 1 -35.81 21.97 40.34
C MET A 1 -34.81 22.29 39.23
N GLY A 2 -33.73 21.51 39.15
CA GLY A 2 -32.60 21.75 38.24
C GLY A 2 -32.88 21.17 36.85
N LYS A 3 -32.66 21.97 35.81
CA LYS A 3 -32.87 21.63 34.40
C LYS A 3 -31.82 20.59 33.97
N GLN A 4 -32.26 19.42 33.50
CA GLN A 4 -31.37 18.44 32.89
C GLN A 4 -31.00 18.88 31.47
N ALA A 5 -29.71 19.10 31.23
CA ALA A 5 -29.16 19.33 29.91
C ALA A 5 -29.06 17.99 29.18
N ILE A 6 -29.85 17.82 28.14
CA ILE A 6 -29.72 16.71 27.19
C ILE A 6 -28.47 17.01 26.36
N VAL A 7 -27.36 16.35 26.69
CA VAL A 7 -26.19 16.29 25.83
C VAL A 7 -26.57 15.39 24.66
N ILE A 8 -26.92 16.00 23.53
CA ILE A 8 -27.02 15.33 22.24
C ILE A 8 -25.59 15.01 21.84
N THR A 9 -25.09 13.84 22.24
CA THR A 9 -23.88 13.26 21.67
C THR A 9 -24.22 12.90 20.22
N GLY A 10 -23.96 13.86 19.33
CA GLY A 10 -24.09 13.71 17.90
C GLY A 10 -23.31 12.49 17.47
N LEU A 11 -24.05 11.44 17.14
CA LEU A 11 -23.60 10.25 16.47
C LEU A 11 -22.96 10.71 15.16
N MET A 12 -21.63 10.87 15.17
CA MET A 12 -20.83 11.17 14.00
C MET A 12 -20.83 9.91 13.14
N LEU A 13 -21.90 9.73 12.35
CA LEU A 13 -21.92 8.86 11.18
C LEU A 13 -20.83 9.39 10.24
N MET A 14 -19.60 8.94 10.44
CA MET A 14 -18.59 9.03 9.41
C MET A 14 -19.07 8.15 8.26
N CYS A 15 -19.57 8.80 7.22
CA CYS A 15 -19.89 8.22 5.95
C CYS A 15 -18.76 7.26 5.53
N VAL A 16 -19.03 5.96 5.61
CA VAL A 16 -18.31 4.91 4.90
C VAL A 16 -18.49 5.19 3.42
N GLY A 17 -17.71 6.12 2.88
CA GLY A 17 -17.35 6.04 1.47
C GLY A 17 -16.65 4.70 1.32
N CYS A 18 -17.29 3.74 0.63
CA CYS A 18 -16.81 2.37 0.39
C CYS A 18 -15.55 2.31 -0.49
N GLY A 19 -14.57 3.20 -0.25
CA GLY A 19 -13.24 3.08 -0.79
C GLY A 19 -12.41 2.20 0.14
N GLU A 20 -11.77 1.18 -0.42
CA GLU A 20 -10.76 0.42 0.30
C GLU A 20 -9.68 1.37 0.88
N SER A 21 -9.25 1.14 2.12
CA SER A 21 -8.14 1.86 2.75
C SER A 21 -6.79 1.42 2.17
N PRO A 22 -5.75 2.27 2.19
CA PRO A 22 -4.44 1.87 1.67
C PRO A 22 -3.84 0.67 2.44
N GLU A 23 -4.07 0.58 3.74
CA GLU A 23 -3.70 -0.58 4.56
C GLU A 23 -4.40 -1.87 4.09
N SER A 24 -5.71 -1.83 3.86
CA SER A 24 -6.47 -2.98 3.37
C SER A 24 -5.97 -3.43 2.00
N ALA A 25 -5.69 -2.49 1.11
CA ALA A 25 -5.13 -2.77 -0.21
C ALA A 25 -3.75 -3.43 -0.11
N TYR A 26 -2.89 -2.93 0.79
CA TYR A 26 -1.57 -3.50 1.04
C TYR A 26 -1.65 -4.91 1.63
N ASN A 27 -2.49 -5.13 2.64
CA ASN A 27 -2.69 -6.44 3.26
C ASN A 27 -3.22 -7.47 2.26
N ARG A 28 -4.10 -7.04 1.33
CA ARG A 28 -4.56 -7.89 0.23
C ARG A 28 -3.45 -8.23 -0.76
N MET A 29 -2.56 -7.29 -1.06
CA MET A 29 -1.36 -7.58 -1.84
C MET A 29 -0.50 -8.64 -1.15
N VAL A 30 -0.25 -8.49 0.16
CA VAL A 30 0.51 -9.47 0.97
C VAL A 30 -0.13 -10.84 0.91
N PHE A 31 -1.46 -10.92 1.05
CA PHE A 31 -2.20 -12.16 0.92
C PHE A 31 -2.03 -12.82 -0.48
N ASN A 32 -2.13 -12.03 -1.55
CA ASN A 32 -1.94 -12.54 -2.91
C ASN A 32 -0.50 -13.04 -3.15
N ALA A 33 0.50 -12.40 -2.56
CA ALA A 33 1.89 -12.88 -2.57
C ALA A 33 2.00 -14.24 -1.86
N ARG A 34 1.44 -14.36 -0.65
CA ARG A 34 1.48 -15.60 0.16
C ARG A 34 0.76 -16.78 -0.50
N THR A 35 -0.32 -16.50 -1.21
CA THR A 35 -1.12 -17.52 -1.92
C THR A 35 -0.59 -17.82 -3.33
N GLY A 36 0.48 -17.13 -3.77
CA GLY A 36 1.06 -17.32 -5.10
C GLY A 36 0.18 -16.79 -6.24
N ASN A 37 -0.82 -15.96 -5.95
CA ASN A 37 -1.65 -15.29 -6.95
C ASN A 37 -0.90 -14.10 -7.57
N GLU A 38 0.05 -14.42 -8.46
CA GLU A 38 0.93 -13.43 -9.09
C GLU A 38 0.16 -12.34 -9.83
N ALA A 39 -0.89 -12.68 -10.57
CA ALA A 39 -1.65 -11.70 -11.35
C ALA A 39 -2.30 -10.64 -10.43
N ALA A 40 -2.90 -11.08 -9.32
CA ALA A 40 -3.48 -10.17 -8.34
C ALA A 40 -2.41 -9.41 -7.54
N PHE A 41 -1.26 -10.04 -7.27
CA PHE A 41 -0.11 -9.39 -6.65
C PHE A 41 0.45 -8.26 -7.53
N VAL A 42 0.73 -8.52 -8.80
CA VAL A 42 1.23 -7.52 -9.76
C VAL A 42 0.21 -6.40 -9.98
N LYS A 43 -1.09 -6.70 -9.97
CA LYS A 43 -2.17 -5.69 -10.06
C LYS A 43 -2.21 -4.73 -8.87
N ALA A 44 -1.55 -5.04 -7.76
CA ALA A 44 -1.47 -4.14 -6.61
C ALA A 44 -0.48 -2.97 -6.82
N PHE A 45 0.31 -2.97 -7.89
CA PHE A 45 1.31 -1.95 -8.18
C PHE A 45 0.80 -0.94 -9.22
N THR A 46 1.40 0.27 -9.27
CA THR A 46 1.19 1.21 -10.38
C THR A 46 1.65 0.57 -11.70
N PRO A 47 1.15 0.99 -12.88
CA PRO A 47 1.52 0.37 -14.16
C PRO A 47 3.04 0.29 -14.40
N GLU A 48 3.77 1.32 -14.02
CA GLU A 48 5.23 1.38 -14.11
C GLU A 48 5.88 0.40 -13.13
N SER A 49 5.42 0.40 -11.87
CA SER A 49 5.91 -0.48 -10.81
C SER A 49 5.62 -1.95 -11.10
N ALA A 50 4.45 -2.24 -11.68
CA ALA A 50 4.02 -3.59 -12.05
C ALA A 50 4.97 -4.24 -13.06
N LYS A 51 5.49 -3.47 -14.03
CA LYS A 51 6.48 -3.97 -15.00
C LYS A 51 7.79 -4.36 -14.31
N LEU A 52 8.27 -3.51 -13.40
CA LEU A 52 9.50 -3.78 -12.64
C LEU A 52 9.34 -5.01 -11.75
N VAL A 53 8.24 -5.09 -10.99
CA VAL A 53 7.95 -6.21 -10.10
C VAL A 53 7.79 -7.52 -10.89
N ALA A 54 7.06 -7.52 -11.99
CA ALA A 54 6.92 -8.69 -12.86
C ALA A 54 8.29 -9.17 -13.38
N THR A 55 9.17 -8.23 -13.75
CA THR A 55 10.54 -8.55 -14.18
C THR A 55 11.36 -9.17 -13.05
N MET A 56 11.29 -8.62 -11.84
CA MET A 56 11.97 -9.17 -10.66
C MET A 56 11.50 -10.60 -10.34
N ILE A 57 10.19 -10.86 -10.44
CA ILE A 57 9.62 -12.20 -10.24
C ILE A 57 10.14 -13.17 -11.30
N ALA A 58 10.13 -12.78 -12.57
CA ALA A 58 10.62 -13.60 -13.69
C ALA A 58 12.12 -13.93 -13.56
N LEU A 59 12.93 -12.94 -13.19
CA LEU A 59 14.36 -13.13 -12.92
C LEU A 59 14.57 -14.11 -11.76
N ARG A 60 13.81 -13.95 -10.68
CA ARG A 60 13.93 -14.85 -9.52
C ARG A 60 13.55 -16.29 -9.88
N ARG A 61 12.52 -16.51 -10.70
CA ARG A 61 12.18 -17.86 -11.21
C ARG A 61 13.28 -18.47 -12.08
N THR A 62 13.98 -17.64 -12.83
CA THR A 62 15.01 -18.08 -13.78
C THR A 62 16.34 -18.36 -13.08
N TYR A 63 16.72 -17.53 -12.10
CA TYR A 63 18.06 -17.54 -11.48
C TYR A 63 18.07 -17.91 -10.00
N GLY A 64 16.92 -17.95 -9.33
CA GLY A 64 16.78 -18.13 -7.87
C GLY A 64 16.92 -19.56 -7.36
N GLY A 65 17.41 -20.50 -8.18
CA GLY A 65 17.42 -21.93 -7.85
C GLY A 65 16.00 -22.51 -7.82
N ARG A 66 15.86 -23.78 -7.40
CA ARG A 66 14.56 -24.46 -7.29
C ARG A 66 13.67 -23.74 -6.26
N ILE A 67 12.92 -22.73 -6.69
CA ILE A 67 11.81 -22.17 -5.92
C ILE A 67 10.80 -23.31 -5.76
N ARG A 68 10.80 -23.96 -4.59
CA ARG A 68 9.89 -25.08 -4.31
C ARG A 68 8.50 -24.57 -3.94
N ASP A 69 8.41 -23.33 -3.45
CA ASP A 69 7.17 -22.69 -3.05
C ASP A 69 7.01 -21.33 -3.77
N LYS A 70 5.85 -21.12 -4.41
CA LYS A 70 5.52 -19.86 -5.07
C LYS A 70 5.58 -18.68 -4.09
N ALA A 71 5.29 -18.89 -2.81
CA ALA A 71 5.35 -17.85 -1.78
C ALA A 71 6.78 -17.31 -1.56
N GLU A 72 7.81 -18.15 -1.71
CA GLU A 72 9.21 -17.71 -1.54
C GLU A 72 9.64 -16.68 -2.57
N ALA A 73 9.04 -16.68 -3.76
CA ALA A 73 9.37 -15.70 -4.81
C ALA A 73 9.11 -14.25 -4.37
N TYR A 74 8.20 -14.04 -3.42
CA TYR A 74 7.70 -12.72 -3.02
C TYR A 74 8.15 -12.28 -1.61
N SER A 75 8.73 -13.17 -0.81
CA SER A 75 9.06 -12.93 0.61
C SER A 75 10.04 -11.77 0.87
N ASN A 76 10.90 -11.45 -0.10
CA ASN A 76 11.83 -10.32 0.04
C ASN A 76 11.20 -8.98 -0.37
N ILE A 77 10.05 -9.02 -1.05
CA ILE A 77 9.35 -7.85 -1.63
C ILE A 77 8.30 -7.30 -0.64
N VAL A 78 7.77 -8.14 0.25
CA VAL A 78 6.62 -7.80 1.09
C VAL A 78 6.98 -7.96 2.56
N LEU A 79 6.69 -6.92 3.36
CA LEU A 79 6.73 -6.99 4.82
C LEU A 79 5.30 -7.16 5.35
N GLU A 80 5.11 -8.03 6.36
CA GLU A 80 3.79 -8.56 6.70
C GLU A 80 2.91 -7.63 7.54
N LYS A 81 3.52 -6.76 8.35
CA LYS A 81 2.80 -5.92 9.31
C LYS A 81 2.81 -4.46 8.88
N VAL A 82 1.65 -3.82 8.89
CA VAL A 82 1.54 -2.36 8.80
C VAL A 82 1.63 -1.77 10.21
N LEU A 83 2.57 -0.85 10.42
CA LEU A 83 2.82 -0.17 11.71
C LEU A 83 2.12 1.19 11.77
N SER A 84 2.15 1.94 10.67
CA SER A 84 1.48 3.23 10.56
C SER A 84 1.06 3.51 9.13
N VAL A 85 0.09 4.40 8.99
CA VAL A 85 -0.46 4.85 7.71
C VAL A 85 -0.63 6.36 7.77
N GLU A 86 0.03 7.07 6.87
CA GLU A 86 -0.12 8.51 6.71
C GLU A 86 -0.70 8.80 5.33
N VAL A 87 -1.83 9.50 5.27
CA VAL A 87 -2.48 9.86 4.00
C VAL A 87 -2.34 11.35 3.77
N SER A 88 -1.86 11.72 2.58
CA SER A 88 -1.69 13.10 2.15
C SER A 88 -2.23 13.31 0.73
N SER A 89 -2.35 14.57 0.33
CA SER A 89 -2.59 14.96 -1.05
C SER A 89 -1.32 15.57 -1.63
N ALA A 90 -1.00 15.25 -2.88
CA ALA A 90 0.07 15.91 -3.63
C ALA A 90 -0.43 16.28 -5.03
N LYS A 91 0.12 17.36 -5.60
CA LYS A 91 -0.18 17.73 -6.99
C LYS A 91 0.94 17.24 -7.91
N PHE A 92 0.57 16.47 -8.93
CA PHE A 92 1.46 16.09 -10.03
C PHE A 92 0.77 16.44 -11.34
N GLU A 93 1.51 17.00 -12.30
CA GLU A 93 0.98 17.31 -13.64
C GLU A 93 -0.33 18.13 -13.62
N GLY A 94 -0.48 19.01 -12.63
CA GLY A 94 -1.67 19.84 -12.44
C GLY A 94 -2.89 19.12 -11.85
N LYS A 95 -2.80 17.82 -11.51
CA LYS A 95 -3.86 17.04 -10.87
C LYS A 95 -3.53 16.74 -9.40
N GLU A 96 -4.54 16.76 -8.55
CA GLU A 96 -4.41 16.34 -7.15
C GLU A 96 -4.53 14.82 -7.05
N HIS A 97 -3.54 14.20 -6.40
CA HIS A 97 -3.48 12.76 -6.15
C HIS A 97 -3.45 12.52 -4.64
N LYS A 98 -4.22 11.54 -4.17
CA LYS A 98 -4.06 11.04 -2.80
C LYS A 98 -2.91 10.05 -2.75
N ILE A 99 -1.99 10.28 -1.82
CA ILE A 99 -0.85 9.43 -1.51
C ILE A 99 -1.04 8.85 -0.12
N ALA A 100 -0.62 7.61 0.08
CA ALA A 100 -0.42 7.06 1.41
C ALA A 100 1.04 6.60 1.58
N THR A 101 1.63 6.89 2.72
CA THR A 101 2.91 6.34 3.16
C THR A 101 2.63 5.34 4.28
N LEU A 102 3.02 4.09 4.06
CA LEU A 102 2.85 3.01 5.03
C LEU A 102 4.21 2.67 5.60
N LEU A 103 4.35 2.68 6.92
CA LEU A 103 5.48 2.03 7.58
C LEU A 103 5.13 0.56 7.77
N VAL A 104 5.93 -0.34 7.20
CA VAL A 104 5.70 -1.79 7.26
C VAL A 104 6.89 -2.51 7.88
N SER A 105 6.66 -3.68 8.47
CA SER A 105 7.67 -4.44 9.21
C SER A 105 7.46 -5.95 9.13
N ASP A 106 8.57 -6.70 9.20
CA ASP A 106 8.61 -8.15 9.43
C ASP A 106 9.14 -8.51 10.83
N GLY A 107 9.29 -7.52 11.71
CA GLY A 107 9.88 -7.65 13.05
C GLY A 107 11.42 -7.63 13.07
N ARG A 108 12.10 -7.68 11.92
CA ARG A 108 13.56 -7.55 11.80
C ARG A 108 13.98 -6.27 11.09
N ARG A 109 13.19 -5.85 10.11
CA ARG A 109 13.39 -4.62 9.35
C ARG A 109 12.07 -3.87 9.21
N GLU A 110 12.19 -2.56 9.02
CA GLU A 110 11.09 -1.67 8.70
C GLU A 110 11.34 -1.01 7.35
N GLN A 111 10.26 -0.72 6.61
CA GLN A 111 10.33 -0.07 5.31
C GLN A 111 9.14 0.85 5.14
N SER A 112 9.39 2.04 4.56
CA SER A 112 8.31 2.92 4.10
C SER A 112 7.89 2.53 2.68
N ILE A 113 6.57 2.38 2.48
CA ILE A 113 5.96 2.06 1.20
C ILE A 113 5.04 3.18 0.79
N ARG A 114 5.25 3.70 -0.42
CA ARG A 114 4.37 4.69 -1.04
C ARG A 114 3.23 3.98 -1.77
N MET A 115 2.02 4.50 -1.61
CA MET A 115 0.86 4.10 -2.38
C MET A 115 0.19 5.32 -3.00
N ILE A 116 -0.34 5.17 -4.21
CA ILE A 116 -1.08 6.20 -4.94
C ILE A 116 -2.52 5.72 -5.10
N LYS A 117 -3.49 6.59 -4.83
CA LYS A 117 -4.89 6.33 -5.11
C LYS A 117 -5.14 6.49 -6.62
N THR A 118 -5.58 5.41 -7.25
CA THR A 118 -6.06 5.36 -8.63
C THR A 118 -7.54 5.06 -8.67
N ASP A 119 -8.16 5.15 -9.85
CA ASP A 119 -9.56 4.78 -10.08
C ASP A 119 -9.81 3.30 -9.69
N ASP A 120 -8.82 2.43 -9.91
CA ASP A 120 -8.86 1.00 -9.59
C ASP A 120 -8.55 0.66 -8.12
N GLY A 121 -8.32 1.66 -7.26
CA GLY A 121 -7.91 1.45 -5.86
C GLY A 121 -6.53 2.02 -5.52
N TRP A 122 -6.06 1.71 -4.31
CA TRP A 122 -4.71 2.06 -3.90
C TRP A 122 -3.69 1.14 -4.56
N LYS A 123 -2.60 1.72 -5.06
CA LYS A 123 -1.55 1.00 -5.78
C LYS A 123 -0.20 1.33 -5.18
N VAL A 124 0.63 0.31 -4.95
CA VAL A 124 2.02 0.48 -4.51
C VAL A 124 2.82 1.11 -5.64
N ASP A 125 3.55 2.18 -5.31
CA ASP A 125 4.47 2.84 -6.22
C ASP A 125 5.91 2.62 -5.73
N VAL A 126 6.70 1.92 -6.52
CA VAL A 126 8.11 1.62 -6.20
C VAL A 126 9.07 2.61 -6.85
N LYS A 127 8.57 3.59 -7.63
CA LYS A 127 9.40 4.71 -8.04
C LYS A 127 9.81 5.51 -6.81
N GLU A 128 11.11 5.80 -6.73
CA GLU A 128 11.75 6.54 -5.65
C GLU A 128 10.88 7.71 -5.20
N LEU A 129 10.69 7.82 -3.88
CA LEU A 129 10.41 9.11 -3.25
C LEU A 129 11.55 10.01 -3.68
N GLN A 130 11.33 10.88 -4.68
CA GLN A 130 12.22 12.02 -4.79
C GLN A 130 12.17 12.68 -3.40
N PRO A 131 13.30 12.81 -2.69
CA PRO A 131 13.31 13.59 -1.47
C PRO A 131 12.73 14.94 -1.87
N ALA A 132 11.69 15.39 -1.15
CA ALA A 132 11.12 16.71 -1.36
C ALA A 132 12.32 17.66 -1.49
N GLU A 133 12.45 18.34 -2.63
CA GLU A 133 13.46 19.37 -2.81
C GLU A 133 13.39 20.24 -1.56
N ARG A 134 14.48 20.26 -0.79
CA ARG A 134 14.63 21.27 0.26
C ARG A 134 14.68 22.58 -0.51
N VAL A 135 13.56 23.28 -0.52
CA VAL A 135 13.53 24.68 -0.89
C VAL A 135 14.44 25.37 0.12
N ASN A 136 15.66 25.71 -0.33
CA ASN A 136 16.56 26.60 0.39
C ASN A 136 16.00 28.03 0.37
#